data_AF-A0A645BV91-F1
#
_entry.id   AF-A0A645BV91-F1
#
_cell.length_a   1.000
_cell.length_b   1.000
_cell.length_c   1.000
_cell.angle_alpha   90.00
_cell.angle_beta   90.00
_cell.angle_gamma   90.00
#
_symmetry.space_group_name_H-M   'P 1'
#
loop_
_entity.id
_entity.type
_entity.pdbx_description
1 polymer ?
#
loop_
_entity_poly.entity_id
_entity_poly.type
_entity_poly.pdbx_seq_one_letter_code
_entity_poly.pdbx_strand_id
1 'polypeptide(L)'
;MLLERGIDLERMKADQSMADVDDFDFICHVAFNQKPLTRQERATTVKKRDFLNKYKGVAREVLEALLDKYMNTGIYEIENTEILKLDPFQKFGKPSKIAQFFGGKAGYLQAIKELEKELYEVG
;
A
#
# COMPACT_ATOMS: atom_id res chain seq x y z
N MET A 1 -15.41 -5.19 10.45
CA MET A 1 -14.88 -5.76 9.17
C MET A 1 -14.79 -7.27 9.31
N LEU A 2 -14.91 -8.05 8.22
CA LEU A 2 -15.03 -9.53 8.09
C LEU A 2 -14.73 -10.47 9.31
N LEU A 3 -13.72 -10.19 10.13
CA LEU A 3 -13.51 -10.80 11.46
C LEU A 3 -14.76 -10.82 12.36
N GLU A 4 -15.56 -9.75 12.36
CA GLU A 4 -16.82 -9.69 13.12
C GLU A 4 -17.89 -10.67 12.60
N ARG A 5 -17.68 -11.24 11.41
CA ARG A 5 -18.48 -12.30 10.80
C ARG A 5 -17.80 -13.67 10.89
N GLY A 6 -16.71 -13.79 11.65
CA GLY A 6 -15.94 -15.03 11.83
C GLY A 6 -14.98 -15.38 10.70
N ILE A 7 -14.69 -14.44 9.79
CA ILE A 7 -13.78 -14.66 8.66
C ILE A 7 -12.40 -14.09 9.01
N ASP A 8 -11.45 -15.00 9.23
CA ASP A 8 -10.04 -14.70 9.45
C ASP A 8 -9.27 -14.90 8.15
N LEU A 9 -9.10 -13.81 7.38
CA LEU A 9 -8.40 -13.84 6.09
C LEU A 9 -6.94 -14.25 6.24
N GLU A 10 -6.27 -13.86 7.33
CA GLU A 10 -4.87 -14.23 7.57
C GLU A 10 -4.73 -15.74 7.73
N ARG A 11 -5.60 -16.35 8.53
CA ARG A 11 -5.63 -17.81 8.68
C ARG A 11 -5.95 -18.52 7.36
N MET A 12 -6.96 -18.05 6.62
CA MET A 12 -7.36 -18.65 5.35
C MET A 12 -6.27 -18.56 4.27
N LYS A 13 -5.53 -17.44 4.23
CA LYS A 13 -4.36 -17.27 3.36
C LYS A 13 -3.23 -18.20 3.78
N ALA A 14 -2.93 -18.30 5.08
CA ALA A 14 -1.88 -19.17 5.60
C ALA A 14 -2.14 -20.65 5.27
N ASP A 15 -3.37 -21.14 5.47
CA ASP A 15 -3.77 -22.52 5.17
C ASP A 15 -3.60 -22.88 3.69
N GLN A 16 -3.62 -21.88 2.80
CA GLN A 16 -3.45 -22.03 1.34
C GLN A 16 -2.06 -21.62 0.84
N SER A 17 -1.10 -21.33 1.73
CA SER A 17 0.23 -20.82 1.37
C SER A 17 0.18 -19.52 0.53
N MET A 18 -0.74 -18.62 0.89
CA MET A 18 -1.01 -17.34 0.22
C MET A 18 -0.85 -16.12 1.16
N ALA A 19 0.00 -16.23 2.20
CA ALA A 19 0.16 -15.15 3.20
C ALA A 19 0.69 -13.82 2.62
N ASP A 20 1.40 -13.89 1.50
CA ASP A 20 1.94 -12.76 0.75
C ASP A 20 0.96 -12.17 -0.30
N VAL A 21 -0.15 -12.86 -0.55
CA VAL A 21 -1.26 -12.38 -1.39
C VAL A 21 -1.96 -11.20 -0.72
N ASP A 22 -2.26 -10.17 -1.52
CA ASP A 22 -3.04 -9.03 -1.05
C ASP A 22 -4.49 -9.46 -0.74
N ASP A 23 -5.12 -8.85 0.27
CA ASP A 23 -6.49 -9.22 0.66
C ASP A 23 -7.48 -9.10 -0.49
N PHE A 24 -7.35 -8.06 -1.31
CA PHE A 24 -8.20 -7.87 -2.48
C PHE A 24 -8.04 -9.03 -3.47
N ASP A 25 -6.79 -9.41 -3.78
CA ASP A 25 -6.49 -10.53 -4.67
C ASP A 25 -6.97 -11.86 -4.13
N PHE A 26 -6.82 -12.09 -2.82
CA PHE A 26 -7.27 -13.32 -2.19
C PHE A 26 -8.80 -13.43 -2.26
N ILE A 27 -9.52 -12.34 -1.99
CA ILE A 27 -10.99 -12.30 -2.11
C ILE A 27 -11.40 -12.58 -3.56
N CYS A 28 -10.75 -11.95 -4.53
CA CYS A 28 -11.01 -12.17 -5.96
C CYS A 28 -10.70 -13.61 -6.40
N HIS A 29 -9.63 -14.21 -5.88
CA HIS A 29 -9.27 -15.61 -6.12
C HIS A 29 -10.36 -16.55 -5.58
N VAL A 30 -10.78 -16.38 -4.33
CA VAL A 30 -11.80 -17.24 -3.70
C VAL A 30 -13.17 -17.07 -4.36
N ALA A 31 -13.56 -15.83 -4.71
CA ALA A 31 -14.87 -15.54 -5.26
C ALA A 31 -14.99 -15.84 -6.76
N PHE A 32 -13.92 -15.65 -7.52
CA PHE A 32 -13.95 -15.66 -9.00
C PHE A 32 -12.90 -16.55 -9.65
N ASN A 33 -12.13 -17.32 -8.88
CA ASN A 33 -11.05 -18.19 -9.37
C ASN A 33 -10.01 -17.44 -10.22
N GLN A 34 -9.81 -16.15 -9.95
CA GLN A 34 -8.79 -15.33 -10.59
C GLN A 34 -7.39 -15.71 -10.08
N LYS A 35 -6.35 -15.51 -10.89
CA LYS A 35 -4.98 -15.67 -10.43
C LYS A 35 -4.66 -14.54 -9.44
N PRO A 36 -4.36 -14.83 -8.16
CA PRO A 36 -4.08 -13.78 -7.19
C PRO A 36 -2.70 -13.16 -7.44
N LEU A 37 -2.57 -11.87 -7.15
CA LEU A 37 -1.29 -11.18 -7.08
C LEU A 37 -0.82 -11.04 -5.63
N THR A 38 0.48 -11.17 -5.43
CA THR A 38 1.17 -10.83 -4.19
C THR A 38 1.28 -9.31 -4.04
N ARG A 39 1.43 -8.85 -2.79
CA ARG A 39 1.72 -7.44 -2.50
C ARG A 39 3.02 -6.99 -3.20
N GLN A 40 4.01 -7.87 -3.32
CA GLN A 40 5.24 -7.59 -4.04
C GLN A 40 5.01 -7.39 -5.55
N GLU A 41 4.17 -8.22 -6.18
CA GLU A 41 3.82 -8.07 -7.59
C GLU A 41 3.06 -6.76 -7.86
N ARG A 42 2.12 -6.37 -6.97
CA ARG A 42 1.43 -5.08 -7.05
C ARG A 42 2.40 -3.90 -6.94
N ALA A 43 3.25 -3.90 -5.92
CA ALA A 43 4.24 -2.84 -5.72
C ALA A 43 5.20 -2.73 -6.91
N THR A 44 5.63 -3.87 -7.46
CA THR A 44 6.51 -3.92 -8.64
C THR A 44 5.83 -3.34 -9.87
N THR A 45 4.53 -3.59 -10.05
CA THR A 45 3.75 -3.03 -11.15
C THR A 45 3.67 -1.51 -11.05
N VAL A 46 3.42 -0.96 -9.87
CA VAL A 46 3.40 0.49 -9.65
C VAL A 46 4.79 1.11 -9.92
N LYS A 47 5.87 0.48 -9.45
CA LYS A 47 7.25 0.95 -9.67
C LYS A 47 7.65 0.99 -11.15
N LYS A 48 7.07 0.12 -11.99
CA LYS A 48 7.31 0.07 -13.43
C LYS A 48 6.53 1.13 -14.22
N ARG A 49 5.51 1.75 -13.62
CA ARG A 49 4.68 2.78 -14.24
C ARG A 49 5.23 4.17 -13.97
N ASP A 50 4.71 5.13 -14.71
CA ASP A 50 5.07 6.55 -14.57
C ASP A 50 4.46 7.25 -13.35
N PHE A 51 3.73 6.55 -12.49
CA PHE A 51 3.13 7.14 -11.28
C PHE A 51 4.16 7.85 -10.41
N LEU A 52 5.26 7.18 -10.04
CA LEU A 52 6.30 7.76 -9.19
C LEU A 52 7.06 8.91 -9.86
N ASN A 53 7.05 8.98 -11.19
CA ASN A 53 7.70 10.05 -11.95
C ASN A 53 6.96 11.40 -11.83
N LYS A 54 5.69 11.39 -11.38
CA LYS A 54 4.93 12.61 -11.03
C LYS A 54 5.52 13.33 -9.81
N TYR A 55 6.26 12.63 -8.96
CA TYR A 55 6.84 13.13 -7.72
C TYR A 55 8.36 13.24 -7.83
N LYS A 56 8.95 14.17 -7.08
CA LYS A 56 10.40 14.42 -7.07
C LYS A 56 10.91 14.63 -5.65
N GLY A 57 12.21 14.40 -5.46
CA GLY A 57 12.89 14.56 -4.17
C GLY A 57 12.19 13.75 -3.06
N VAL A 58 12.06 14.35 -1.88
CA VAL A 58 11.54 13.67 -0.68
C VAL A 58 10.12 13.12 -0.87
N ALA A 59 9.26 13.77 -1.65
CA ALA A 59 7.91 13.25 -1.92
C ALA A 59 7.95 11.88 -2.61
N ARG A 60 8.86 11.71 -3.57
CA ARG A 60 9.08 10.44 -4.27
C ARG A 60 9.66 9.39 -3.32
N GLU A 61 10.68 9.75 -2.55
CA GLU A 61 11.31 8.84 -1.58
C GLU A 61 10.30 8.34 -0.53
N VAL A 62 9.37 9.19 -0.10
CA VAL A 62 8.29 8.81 0.81
C VAL A 62 7.34 7.81 0.15
N LEU A 63 6.92 8.02 -1.11
CA LEU A 63 6.07 7.06 -1.82
C LEU A 63 6.76 5.72 -2.09
N GLU A 64 8.06 5.75 -2.42
CA GLU A 64 8.87 4.54 -2.58
C GLU A 64 8.96 3.75 -1.25
N ALA A 65 9.19 4.45 -0.13
CA ALA A 65 9.22 3.82 1.18
C ALA A 65 7.83 3.29 1.61
N LEU A 66 6.74 3.96 1.24
CA LEU A 66 5.38 3.46 1.47
C LEU A 66 5.11 2.19 0.68
N LEU A 67 5.51 2.13 -0.60
CA LEU A 67 5.44 0.91 -1.40
C LEU A 67 6.24 -0.23 -0.78
N ASP A 68 7.41 0.05 -0.21
CA ASP A 68 8.22 -0.95 0.49
C ASP A 68 7.54 -1.47 1.75
N LYS A 69 6.85 -0.60 2.50
CA LYS A 69 6.03 -1.02 3.65
C LYS A 69 4.82 -1.83 3.23
N TYR A 70 4.14 -1.43 2.16
CA TYR A 70 2.99 -2.14 1.61
C TYR A 70 3.32 -3.61 1.29
N MET A 71 4.48 -3.89 0.68
CA MET A 71 4.90 -5.27 0.39
C MET A 71 4.88 -6.18 1.64
N ASN A 72 5.20 -5.62 2.80
CA ASN A 72 5.32 -6.35 4.06
C ASN A 72 4.05 -6.33 4.92
N THR A 73 3.29 -5.22 4.90
CA THR A 73 2.24 -4.92 5.88
C THR A 73 0.84 -4.75 5.29
N GLY A 74 0.71 -4.68 3.96
CA GLY A 74 -0.58 -4.48 3.29
C GLY A 74 -1.00 -3.01 3.22
N ILE A 75 -2.17 -2.79 2.60
CA ILE A 75 -2.68 -1.45 2.24
C ILE A 75 -3.09 -0.63 3.46
N TYR A 76 -3.71 -1.26 4.46
CA TYR A 76 -4.26 -0.56 5.63
C TYR A 76 -3.20 0.23 6.43
N GLU A 77 -1.97 -0.28 6.46
CA GLU A 77 -0.87 0.37 7.18
C GLU A 77 -0.43 1.66 6.45
N ILE A 78 -0.41 1.67 5.11
CA ILE A 78 0.06 2.83 4.34
C ILE A 78 -1.01 3.93 4.20
N GLU A 79 -2.29 3.59 4.38
CA GLU A 79 -3.39 4.57 4.48
C GLU A 79 -3.39 5.30 5.83
N ASN A 80 -2.81 4.68 6.86
CA ASN A 80 -2.73 5.27 8.18
C ASN A 80 -1.57 6.27 8.27
N THR A 81 -1.89 7.54 8.53
CA THR A 81 -0.89 8.61 8.68
C THR A 81 0.11 8.38 9.82
N GLU A 82 -0.21 7.52 10.79
CA GLU A 82 0.71 7.15 11.88
C GLU A 82 1.96 6.42 11.38
N ILE A 83 1.90 5.78 10.20
CA ILE A 83 3.08 5.16 9.56
C ILE A 83 4.22 6.16 9.36
N LEU A 84 3.90 7.45 9.17
CA LEU A 84 4.87 8.52 9.00
C LEU A 84 5.70 8.80 10.26
N LYS A 85 5.30 8.27 11.41
CA LYS A 85 6.05 8.32 12.66
C LYS A 85 7.00 7.14 12.82
N LEU A 86 7.05 6.18 11.90
CA LEU A 86 7.89 4.99 11.97
C LEU A 86 9.11 5.11 11.05
N ASP A 87 10.10 4.25 11.23
CA ASP A 87 11.20 4.11 10.28
C ASP A 87 10.72 3.56 8.93
N PRO A 88 11.21 4.09 7.79
CA PRO A 88 12.27 5.11 7.67
C PRO A 88 11.74 6.55 7.61
N PHE A 89 10.44 6.79 7.82
CA PHE A 89 9.82 8.10 7.56
C PHE A 89 10.26 9.20 8.53
N GLN A 90 10.63 8.84 9.76
CA GLN A 90 11.16 9.79 10.75
C GLN A 90 12.36 10.60 10.21
N LYS A 91 13.16 10.01 9.30
CA LYS A 91 14.31 10.69 8.67
C LYS A 91 13.90 11.88 7.78
N PHE A 92 12.65 11.91 7.31
CA PHE A 92 12.07 12.99 6.52
C PHE A 92 11.42 14.08 7.39
N GLY A 93 11.42 13.91 8.72
CA GLY A 93 10.89 14.84 9.69
C GLY A 93 9.52 14.43 10.25
N LYS A 94 8.86 15.35 10.97
CA LYS A 94 7.53 15.13 11.54
C LYS A 94 6.49 14.93 10.41
N PRO A 95 5.36 14.24 10.65
CA PRO A 95 4.30 14.05 9.64
C PRO A 95 3.82 15.34 8.97
N SER A 96 3.77 16.46 9.71
CA SER A 96 3.43 17.78 9.14
C SER A 96 4.47 18.29 8.13
N LYS A 97 5.77 18.01 8.35
CA LYS A 97 6.84 18.33 7.41
C LYS A 97 6.77 17.45 6.17
N ILE A 98 6.49 16.15 6.35
CA ILE A 98 6.33 15.22 5.23
C ILE A 98 5.18 15.68 4.32
N ALA A 99 4.03 16.04 4.91
CA ALA A 99 2.89 16.53 4.16
C ALA A 99 3.21 17.79 3.33
N GLN A 100 4.12 18.66 3.78
CA GLN A 100 4.53 19.85 3.00
C GLN A 100 5.18 19.48 1.66
N PHE A 101 5.88 18.35 1.55
CA PHE A 101 6.46 17.90 0.27
C PHE A 101 5.40 17.54 -0.77
N PHE A 102 4.15 17.37 -0.36
CA PHE A 102 3.00 17.08 -1.21
C PHE A 102 2.09 18.31 -1.40
N GLY A 103 2.49 19.50 -0.95
CA GLY A 103 1.63 20.69 -0.96
C GLY A 103 0.68 20.79 0.25
N GLY A 104 0.98 20.06 1.32
CA GLY A 104 0.21 20.04 2.57
C GLY A 104 -0.59 18.76 2.76
N LYS A 105 -1.37 18.70 3.84
CA LYS A 105 -2.12 17.49 4.23
C LYS A 105 -3.03 16.98 3.12
N ALA A 106 -3.75 17.86 2.43
CA ALA A 106 -4.65 17.48 1.35
C ALA A 106 -3.91 16.83 0.18
N GLY A 107 -2.76 17.40 -0.22
CA GLY A 107 -1.96 16.84 -1.31
C GLY A 107 -1.32 15.50 -0.93
N TYR A 108 -0.92 15.30 0.33
CA TYR A 108 -0.46 13.99 0.80
C TYR A 108 -1.57 12.94 0.72
N LEU A 109 -2.77 13.24 1.24
CA LEU A 109 -3.91 12.31 1.19
C LEU A 109 -4.32 11.98 -0.25
N GLN A 110 -4.25 12.96 -1.15
CA GLN A 110 -4.48 12.74 -2.57
C GLN A 110 -3.42 11.81 -3.17
N ALA A 111 -2.15 11.98 -2.83
CA ALA A 111 -1.07 11.10 -3.29
C ALA A 111 -1.23 9.66 -2.79
N ILE A 112 -1.68 9.46 -1.55
CA ILE A 112 -1.98 8.11 -1.01
C ILE A 112 -3.14 7.46 -1.76
N LYS A 113 -4.22 8.21 -2.02
CA LYS A 113 -5.36 7.72 -2.80
C LYS A 113 -4.99 7.35 -4.23
N GLU A 114 -4.12 8.14 -4.86
CA GLU A 114 -3.60 7.81 -6.19
C GLU A 114 -2.70 6.58 -6.17
N LEU A 115 -1.85 6.44 -5.14
CA LEU A 115 -1.03 5.26 -4.94
C LEU A 115 -1.88 3.99 -4.75
N GLU A 116 -2.91 4.04 -3.91
CA GLU A 116 -3.89 2.96 -3.72
C GLU A 116 -4.57 2.59 -5.04
N LYS A 117 -5.01 3.60 -5.80
CA LYS A 117 -5.59 3.38 -7.12
C LYS A 117 -4.60 2.66 -8.04
N GLU A 118 -3.36 3.11 -8.13
CA GLU A 118 -2.33 2.50 -8.99
C GLU A 118 -2.00 1.07 -8.56
N LEU A 119 -2.02 0.77 -7.25
CA LEU A 119 -1.85 -0.58 -6.73
C LEU A 119 -2.95 -1.51 -7.22
N TYR A 120 -4.19 -1.05 -7.36
CA TYR A 120 -5.36 -1.84 -7.74
C TYR A 120 -5.84 -1.67 -9.19
N GLU A 121 -5.21 -0.80 -9.97
CA GLU A 121 -5.67 -0.50 -11.34
C GLU A 121 -5.43 -1.64 -12.33
N VAL A 122 -4.49 -2.55 -12.05
CA VAL A 122 -4.32 -3.78 -12.85
C VAL A 122 -4.31 -5.00 -11.94
N GLY A 123 -5.15 -5.97 -12.32
CA GLY A 123 -5.35 -7.30 -11.77
C GLY A 123 -6.11 -8.10 -12.81
#